data_AF-A0A2P4QF10-F1
#
_entry.id   AF-A0A2P4QF10-F1
#
_cell.length_a   1.000
_cell.length_b   1.000
_cell.length_c   1.000
_cell.angle_alpha   90.00
_cell.angle_beta   90.00
_cell.angle_gamma   90.00
#
_symmetry.space_group_name_H-M   'P 1'
#
loop_
_entity.id
_entity.type
_entity.pdbx_description
1 polymer ?
#
loop_
_entity_poly.entity_id
_entity_poly.type
_entity_poly.pdbx_seq_one_letter_code
_entity_poly.pdbx_strand_id
1 'polypeptide(L)'
;MMLLFMLVSIFRAAFSNEWANKKDGKFILNKPNISPQVLKIILRFIYCAKIDLTELQGPEILNLLIAVDELNVQTLIQCIREYLIKHQCDFLQQNAIEIFETAYQNEAFTDIWNYCFDKICEKPAVLLDKFINLKEPLLELLLKRDDLLLDEVVVWDNLIKWSFARHPSIQQNVKKWNKEEITIMRRTLHKFNPLIRFYHITSEDFILKVDPFKALLPEDIIDNLLAFHMNSNKELNIDLHPPRMPKYDSNIINGSYFAILSSWIEKKNHFYYNERNIPYNFNLLYRASRDGDTHTDFHIKCDKKGATMVVIKIKDSEQIVGGYNPLDWNSSNLWVSAKDSFLFSFTEKNNLQSAKVGYSNNNKYSIGFFSDHGVVFGTDLYFYEGNWHSYRDDTHSYPKIGIPGKIFEVDDFEIFQVVKK
;
A
#
# COMPACT_ATOMS: atom_id res chain seq x y z
N MET A 1 -21.11 20.92 -38.72
CA MET A 1 -21.71 19.56 -38.65
C MET A 1 -21.80 19.04 -37.22
N MET A 2 -20.69 19.01 -36.44
CA MET A 2 -20.66 18.52 -35.05
C MET A 2 -21.62 19.26 -34.10
N LEU A 3 -21.72 20.58 -34.21
CA LEU A 3 -22.58 21.44 -33.36
C LEU A 3 -24.08 21.13 -33.54
N LEU A 4 -24.50 20.88 -34.79
CA LEU A 4 -25.86 20.49 -35.12
C LEU A 4 -26.17 19.08 -34.61
N PHE A 5 -25.21 18.16 -34.65
CA PHE A 5 -25.37 16.79 -34.18
C PHE A 5 -25.52 16.71 -32.65
N MET A 6 -24.72 17.49 -31.89
CA MET A 6 -24.84 17.55 -30.42
C MET A 6 -26.14 18.23 -29.95
N LEU A 7 -26.58 19.28 -30.65
CA LEU A 7 -27.89 19.87 -30.38
C LEU A 7 -29.00 18.86 -30.68
N VAL A 8 -28.91 18.14 -31.80
CA VAL A 8 -29.88 17.09 -32.16
C VAL A 8 -29.88 15.97 -31.13
N SER A 9 -28.75 15.50 -30.60
CA SER A 9 -28.74 14.44 -29.59
C SER A 9 -29.37 14.87 -28.27
N ILE A 10 -29.08 16.09 -27.80
CA ILE A 10 -29.64 16.64 -26.56
C ILE A 10 -31.14 16.88 -26.70
N PHE A 11 -31.56 17.51 -27.80
CA PHE A 11 -32.99 17.72 -28.04
C PHE A 11 -33.70 16.39 -28.27
N ARG A 12 -33.09 15.43 -28.96
CA ARG A 12 -33.65 14.10 -29.14
C ARG A 12 -33.83 13.40 -27.79
N ALA A 13 -32.85 13.43 -26.90
CA ALA A 13 -32.96 12.88 -25.55
C ALA A 13 -34.04 13.61 -24.72
N ALA A 14 -34.08 14.94 -24.78
CA ALA A 14 -35.06 15.75 -24.07
C ALA A 14 -36.50 15.54 -24.55
N PHE A 15 -36.69 15.31 -25.85
CA PHE A 15 -38.01 15.07 -26.45
C PHE A 15 -38.41 13.59 -26.47
N SER A 16 -37.47 12.64 -26.40
CA SER A 16 -37.78 11.21 -26.36
C SER A 16 -38.11 10.69 -24.96
N ASN A 17 -37.53 11.30 -23.92
CA ASN A 17 -37.64 10.79 -22.54
C ASN A 17 -38.73 11.50 -21.72
N GLU A 18 -39.70 12.14 -22.40
CA GLU A 18 -40.81 12.91 -21.78
C GLU A 18 -40.37 14.07 -20.86
N TRP A 19 -39.15 14.58 -21.00
CA TRP A 19 -38.66 15.69 -20.16
C TRP A 19 -39.29 17.04 -20.54
N ALA A 20 -39.79 17.14 -21.77
CA ALA A 20 -40.26 18.39 -22.36
C ALA A 20 -41.79 18.46 -22.39
N ASN A 21 -42.35 19.43 -21.68
CA ASN A 21 -43.75 19.81 -21.80
C ASN A 21 -43.89 21.05 -22.67
N LYS A 22 -44.85 21.06 -23.59
CA LYS A 22 -45.14 22.23 -24.41
C LYS A 22 -46.24 23.06 -23.77
N LYS A 23 -45.96 24.33 -23.46
CA LYS A 23 -46.92 25.29 -22.91
C LYS A 23 -46.75 26.63 -23.64
N ASP A 24 -47.82 27.17 -24.20
CA ASP A 24 -47.83 28.45 -24.92
C ASP A 24 -46.76 28.57 -26.02
N GLY A 25 -46.56 27.49 -26.79
CA GLY A 25 -45.55 27.44 -27.86
C GLY A 25 -44.10 27.28 -27.40
N LYS A 26 -43.83 27.29 -26.08
CA LYS A 26 -42.51 27.08 -25.48
C LYS A 26 -42.37 25.64 -24.98
N PHE A 27 -41.15 25.11 -25.06
CA PHE A 27 -40.79 23.85 -24.42
C PHE A 27 -40.24 24.11 -23.01
N ILE A 28 -40.82 23.44 -22.01
CA ILE A 28 -40.40 23.48 -20.62
C ILE A 28 -39.76 22.14 -20.31
N LEU A 29 -38.46 22.15 -20.02
CA LEU A 29 -37.69 20.97 -19.65
C LEU A 29 -37.77 20.77 -18.13
N ASN A 30 -38.45 19.71 -17.69
CA ASN A 30 -38.58 19.35 -16.28
C ASN A 30 -37.60 18.21 -15.97
N LYS A 31 -36.40 18.57 -15.55
CA LYS A 31 -35.37 17.61 -15.16
C LYS A 31 -34.72 18.02 -13.83
N PRO A 32 -35.07 17.37 -12.71
CA PRO A 32 -34.63 17.80 -11.38
C PRO A 32 -33.11 17.66 -11.18
N ASN A 33 -32.46 16.74 -11.90
CA ASN A 33 -31.01 16.49 -11.77
C ASN A 33 -30.14 17.51 -12.52
N ILE A 34 -30.72 18.40 -13.33
CA ILE A 34 -29.98 19.37 -14.13
C ILE A 34 -30.41 20.79 -13.73
N SER A 35 -29.54 21.49 -13.01
CA SER A 35 -29.81 22.87 -12.61
C SER A 35 -29.72 23.84 -13.81
N PRO A 36 -30.39 25.01 -13.77
CA PRO A 36 -30.28 26.01 -14.82
C PRO A 36 -28.83 26.48 -15.07
N GLN A 37 -28.01 26.53 -14.02
CA GLN A 37 -26.60 26.89 -14.12
C GLN A 37 -25.80 25.83 -14.87
N VAL A 38 -25.99 24.54 -14.53
CA VAL A 38 -25.36 23.41 -15.21
C VAL A 38 -25.76 23.39 -16.69
N LEU A 39 -27.06 23.53 -16.99
CA LEU A 39 -27.55 23.58 -18.36
C LEU A 39 -26.94 24.75 -19.15
N LYS A 40 -26.79 25.92 -18.53
CA LYS A 40 -26.15 27.09 -19.15
C LYS A 40 -24.69 26.81 -19.52
N ILE A 41 -23.94 26.13 -18.66
CA ILE A 41 -22.55 25.73 -18.93
C ILE A 41 -22.49 24.78 -20.12
N ILE A 42 -23.35 23.75 -20.12
CA ILE A 42 -23.42 22.75 -21.20
C ILE A 42 -23.78 23.40 -22.54
N LEU A 43 -24.79 24.28 -22.56
CA LEU A 43 -25.17 25.04 -23.76
C LEU A 43 -24.01 25.93 -24.24
N ARG A 44 -23.33 26.65 -23.35
CA ARG A 44 -22.17 27.47 -23.72
C ARG A 44 -21.06 26.62 -24.36
N PHE A 45 -20.79 25.43 -23.81
CA PHE A 45 -19.83 24.51 -24.42
C PHE A 45 -20.26 24.06 -25.81
N ILE A 46 -21.53 23.71 -26.02
CA ILE A 46 -22.03 23.27 -27.33
C ILE A 46 -21.86 24.36 -28.38
N TYR A 47 -22.13 25.62 -28.04
CA TYR A 47 -22.02 26.74 -28.98
C TYR A 47 -20.60 27.22 -29.20
N CYS A 48 -19.75 27.20 -28.16
CA CYS A 48 -18.42 27.82 -28.21
C CYS A 48 -17.26 26.83 -28.25
N ALA A 49 -17.51 25.52 -28.07
CA ALA A 49 -16.52 24.46 -27.88
C ALA A 49 -15.49 24.77 -26.77
N LYS A 50 -15.88 25.57 -25.78
CA LYS A 50 -15.04 25.99 -24.65
C LYS A 50 -15.82 25.86 -23.36
N ILE A 51 -15.17 25.34 -22.33
CA ILE A 51 -15.69 25.28 -20.97
C ILE A 51 -14.67 25.89 -20.02
N ASP A 52 -15.16 26.60 -19.01
CA ASP A 52 -14.38 27.10 -17.90
C ASP A 52 -14.88 26.42 -16.63
N LEU A 53 -13.96 25.72 -15.95
CA LEU A 53 -14.21 24.95 -14.73
C LEU A 53 -13.48 25.55 -13.51
N THR A 54 -12.79 26.68 -13.69
CA THR A 54 -11.88 27.23 -12.67
C THR A 54 -12.59 27.80 -11.46
N GLU A 55 -13.80 28.34 -11.65
CA GLU A 55 -14.62 28.93 -10.59
C GLU A 55 -15.51 27.91 -9.88
N LEU A 56 -15.61 26.67 -10.39
CA LEU A 56 -16.48 25.64 -9.84
C LEU A 56 -15.79 24.83 -8.75
N GLN A 57 -16.53 24.49 -7.70
CA GLN A 57 -16.10 23.59 -6.64
C GLN A 57 -16.24 22.12 -7.06
N GLY A 58 -15.49 21.22 -6.42
CA GLY A 58 -15.52 19.78 -6.69
C GLY A 58 -16.93 19.17 -6.82
N PRO A 59 -17.86 19.41 -5.87
CA PRO A 59 -19.24 18.92 -5.97
C PRO A 59 -20.01 19.47 -7.18
N GLU A 60 -19.79 20.73 -7.55
CA GLU A 60 -20.45 21.35 -8.70
C GLU A 60 -19.94 20.74 -10.01
N ILE A 61 -18.64 20.46 -10.09
CA ILE A 61 -18.02 19.80 -11.25
C ILE A 61 -18.50 18.35 -11.36
N LEU A 62 -18.67 17.64 -10.24
CA LEU A 62 -19.24 16.29 -10.24
C LEU A 62 -20.70 16.29 -10.71
N ASN A 63 -21.52 17.23 -10.23
CA ASN A 63 -22.90 17.40 -10.69
C ASN A 63 -22.97 17.73 -12.19
N LEU A 64 -22.05 18.57 -12.67
CA LEU A 64 -21.92 18.85 -14.10
C LEU A 64 -21.58 17.57 -14.88
N LEU A 65 -20.66 16.73 -14.40
CA LEU A 65 -20.32 15.46 -15.05
C LEU A 65 -21.53 14.53 -15.14
N ILE A 66 -22.31 14.40 -14.06
CA ILE A 66 -23.54 13.59 -14.03
C ILE A 66 -24.55 14.11 -15.08
N ALA A 67 -24.78 15.42 -15.13
CA ALA A 67 -25.69 16.01 -16.10
C ALA A 67 -25.21 15.82 -17.56
N VAL A 68 -23.90 15.92 -17.80
CA VAL A 68 -23.29 15.77 -19.13
C VAL A 68 -23.36 14.32 -19.62
N ASP A 69 -23.20 13.36 -18.71
CA ASP A 69 -23.40 11.94 -18.97
C ASP A 69 -24.87 11.61 -19.29
N GLU A 70 -25.82 12.11 -18.50
CA GLU A 70 -27.26 11.96 -18.79
C GLU A 70 -27.65 12.54 -20.17
N LEU A 71 -26.95 13.58 -20.63
CA LEU A 71 -27.14 14.20 -21.94
C LEU A 71 -26.29 13.56 -23.06
N ASN A 72 -25.48 12.55 -22.73
CA ASN A 72 -24.61 11.79 -23.62
C ASN A 72 -23.65 12.68 -24.45
N VAL A 73 -23.05 13.70 -23.83
CA VAL A 73 -22.09 14.60 -24.48
C VAL A 73 -20.65 14.13 -24.22
N GLN A 74 -20.26 13.05 -24.89
CA GLN A 74 -19.02 12.30 -24.65
C GLN A 74 -17.73 13.14 -24.61
N THR A 75 -17.60 14.14 -25.50
CA THR A 75 -16.42 15.03 -25.54
C THR A 75 -16.27 15.85 -24.26
N LEU A 76 -17.38 16.24 -23.64
CA LEU A 76 -17.39 17.03 -22.42
C LEU A 76 -17.17 16.16 -21.17
N ILE A 77 -17.67 14.91 -21.18
CA ILE A 77 -17.40 13.91 -20.13
C ILE A 77 -15.88 13.76 -19.94
N GLN A 78 -15.14 13.53 -21.03
CA GLN A 78 -13.69 13.37 -20.97
C GLN A 78 -12.99 14.60 -20.35
N CYS A 79 -13.35 15.80 -20.80
CA CYS A 79 -12.73 17.05 -20.35
C CYS A 79 -12.97 17.30 -18.85
N ILE A 80 -14.21 17.12 -18.38
CA ILE A 80 -14.55 17.33 -16.97
C ILE A 80 -13.86 16.28 -16.09
N ARG A 81 -13.83 15.02 -16.54
CA ARG A 81 -13.20 13.91 -15.83
C ARG A 81 -11.71 14.12 -15.62
N GLU A 82 -10.98 14.49 -16.67
CA GLU A 82 -9.55 14.81 -16.58
C GLU A 82 -9.31 16.00 -15.63
N TYR A 83 -10.18 17.01 -15.68
CA TYR A 83 -10.08 18.17 -14.81
C TYR A 83 -10.29 17.81 -13.33
N LEU A 84 -11.31 16.99 -13.01
CA LEU A 84 -11.57 16.51 -11.65
C LEU A 84 -10.35 15.78 -11.07
N ILE A 85 -9.79 14.82 -11.82
CA ILE A 85 -8.66 14.02 -11.36
C ILE A 85 -7.42 14.90 -11.14
N LYS A 86 -7.15 15.84 -12.05
CA LYS A 86 -5.94 16.66 -12.02
C LYS A 86 -5.99 17.81 -11.02
N HIS A 87 -7.15 18.44 -10.83
CA HIS A 87 -7.28 19.70 -10.11
C HIS A 87 -8.15 19.61 -8.85
N GLN A 88 -8.94 18.55 -8.67
CA GLN A 88 -9.84 18.36 -7.53
C GLN A 88 -9.52 17.05 -6.79
N CYS A 89 -8.24 16.64 -6.78
CA CYS A 89 -7.78 15.39 -6.18
C CYS A 89 -8.10 15.29 -4.68
N ASP A 90 -7.96 16.38 -3.92
CA ASP A 90 -8.29 16.41 -2.49
C ASP A 90 -9.78 16.19 -2.24
N PHE A 91 -10.64 16.81 -3.05
CA PHE A 91 -12.09 16.62 -3.00
C PHE A 91 -12.45 15.15 -3.30
N LEU A 92 -11.88 14.57 -4.36
CA LEU A 92 -12.10 13.17 -4.72
C LEU A 92 -11.67 12.22 -3.60
N GLN A 93 -10.52 12.47 -2.98
CA GLN A 93 -10.01 11.64 -1.89
C GLN A 93 -10.88 11.73 -0.63
N GLN A 94 -11.32 12.93 -0.24
CA GLN A 94 -12.13 13.13 0.96
C GLN A 94 -13.51 12.48 0.84
N ASN A 95 -14.08 12.44 -0.37
CA ASN A 95 -15.44 11.98 -0.65
C ASN A 95 -15.48 10.66 -1.43
N ALA A 96 -14.37 9.92 -1.48
CA ALA A 96 -14.20 8.73 -2.32
C ALA A 96 -15.32 7.69 -2.17
N ILE A 97 -15.78 7.44 -0.94
CA ILE A 97 -16.86 6.48 -0.66
C ILE A 97 -18.19 6.98 -1.24
N GLU A 98 -18.58 8.23 -0.96
CA GLU A 98 -19.84 8.81 -1.44
C GLU A 98 -19.88 8.89 -2.97
N ILE A 99 -18.75 9.29 -3.58
CA ILE A 99 -18.57 9.33 -5.03
C ILE A 99 -18.76 7.94 -5.62
N PHE A 100 -18.11 6.91 -5.06
CA PHE A 100 -18.30 5.54 -5.53
C PHE A 100 -19.76 5.11 -5.42
N GLU A 101 -20.40 5.32 -4.27
CA GLU A 101 -21.79 4.90 -4.06
C GLU A 101 -22.77 5.55 -5.04
N THR A 102 -22.45 6.75 -5.50
CA THR A 102 -23.24 7.49 -6.48
C THR A 102 -22.94 7.04 -7.92
N ALA A 103 -21.68 6.71 -8.20
CA ALA A 103 -21.17 6.61 -9.56
C ALA A 103 -20.80 5.20 -10.02
N TYR A 104 -20.74 4.20 -9.13
CA TYR A 104 -20.25 2.86 -9.46
C TYR A 104 -21.04 2.16 -10.58
N GLN A 105 -22.34 2.40 -10.66
CA GLN A 105 -23.18 1.82 -11.72
C GLN A 105 -23.04 2.55 -13.07
N ASN A 106 -22.25 3.62 -13.13
CA ASN A 106 -22.09 4.44 -14.30
C ASN A 106 -20.67 4.28 -14.89
N GLU A 107 -20.60 3.63 -16.06
CA GLU A 107 -19.34 3.35 -16.75
C GLU A 107 -18.51 4.61 -17.04
N ALA A 108 -19.15 5.78 -17.26
CA ALA A 108 -18.46 7.04 -17.53
C ALA A 108 -17.57 7.49 -16.35
N PHE A 109 -17.88 7.04 -15.14
CA PHE A 109 -17.19 7.41 -13.91
C PHE A 109 -16.12 6.41 -13.48
N THR A 110 -15.89 5.36 -14.28
CA THR A 110 -14.91 4.30 -13.99
C THR A 110 -13.54 4.84 -13.58
N ASP A 111 -13.00 5.79 -14.35
CA ASP A 111 -11.68 6.35 -14.07
C ASP A 111 -11.66 7.19 -12.78
N ILE A 112 -12.78 7.84 -12.42
CA ILE A 112 -12.88 8.66 -11.21
C ILE A 112 -12.88 7.77 -9.98
N TRP A 113 -13.73 6.73 -9.97
CA TRP A 113 -13.77 5.87 -8.81
C TRP A 113 -12.53 4.96 -8.74
N ASN A 114 -11.94 4.55 -9.87
CA ASN A 114 -10.63 3.89 -9.86
C ASN A 114 -9.55 4.76 -9.21
N TYR A 115 -9.45 6.03 -9.60
CA TYR A 115 -8.54 6.99 -8.98
C TYR A 115 -8.79 7.11 -7.47
N CYS A 116 -10.06 7.23 -7.05
CA CYS A 116 -10.42 7.28 -5.63
C CYS A 116 -9.98 6.01 -4.89
N PHE A 117 -10.14 4.84 -5.50
CA PHE A 117 -9.71 3.57 -4.93
C PHE A 117 -8.18 3.48 -4.81
N ASP A 118 -7.43 3.92 -5.80
CA ASP A 118 -5.96 3.95 -5.71
C ASP A 118 -5.52 4.80 -4.50
N LYS A 119 -6.22 5.91 -4.24
CA LYS A 119 -5.98 6.77 -3.06
C LYS A 119 -6.41 6.16 -1.74
N ILE A 120 -7.55 5.46 -1.68
CA ILE A 120 -7.95 4.68 -0.49
C ILE A 120 -6.91 3.58 -0.23
N CYS A 121 -6.57 2.88 -1.31
CA CYS A 121 -5.34 2.15 -1.55
C CYS A 121 -4.24 2.72 -0.68
N GLU A 122 -3.71 3.89 -1.08
CA GLU A 122 -2.50 4.55 -0.55
C GLU A 122 -2.51 4.74 0.96
N LYS A 123 -3.67 5.00 1.55
CA LYS A 123 -3.83 5.23 2.99
C LYS A 123 -5.04 4.48 3.52
N PRO A 124 -4.95 3.15 3.69
CA PRO A 124 -6.12 2.34 4.01
C PRO A 124 -6.59 2.57 5.45
N ALA A 125 -5.77 3.18 6.31
CA ALA A 125 -6.18 3.62 7.64
C ALA A 125 -7.45 4.51 7.61
N VAL A 126 -7.60 5.36 6.59
CA VAL A 126 -8.78 6.23 6.42
C VAL A 126 -10.06 5.41 6.17
N LEU A 127 -9.92 4.19 5.64
CA LEU A 127 -11.03 3.28 5.40
C LEU A 127 -11.52 2.63 6.70
N LEU A 128 -10.63 2.38 7.67
CA LEU A 128 -10.94 1.59 8.87
C LEU A 128 -12.10 2.19 9.67
N ASP A 129 -12.13 3.52 9.83
CA ASP A 129 -13.20 4.22 10.56
C ASP A 129 -14.55 4.19 9.83
N LYS A 130 -14.52 4.03 8.51
CA LYS A 130 -15.71 4.06 7.64
C LYS A 130 -16.14 2.67 7.18
N PHE A 131 -15.37 1.64 7.48
CA PHE A 131 -15.52 0.28 6.93
C PHE A 131 -16.91 -0.30 7.17
N ILE A 132 -17.46 -0.10 8.37
CA ILE A 132 -18.78 -0.60 8.77
C ILE A 132 -19.95 0.00 7.96
N ASN A 133 -19.73 1.15 7.32
CA ASN A 133 -20.75 1.87 6.56
C ASN A 133 -20.69 1.58 5.07
N LEU A 134 -19.67 0.85 4.60
CA LEU A 134 -19.49 0.56 3.18
C LEU A 134 -20.66 -0.26 2.63
N LYS A 135 -21.15 0.11 1.45
CA LYS A 135 -22.09 -0.73 0.69
C LYS A 135 -21.40 -1.99 0.18
N GLU A 136 -22.21 -3.03 -0.01
CA GLU A 136 -21.78 -4.36 -0.40
C GLU A 136 -20.92 -4.43 -1.68
N PRO A 137 -21.22 -3.68 -2.77
CA PRO A 137 -20.39 -3.68 -3.98
C PRO A 137 -19.02 -3.03 -3.78
N LEU A 138 -18.96 -1.95 -2.97
CA LEU A 138 -17.72 -1.26 -2.65
C LEU A 138 -16.78 -2.18 -1.88
N LEU A 139 -17.32 -2.85 -0.87
CA LEU A 139 -16.59 -3.81 -0.06
C LEU A 139 -16.01 -4.94 -0.92
N GLU A 140 -16.80 -5.47 -1.86
CA GLU A 140 -16.35 -6.54 -2.75
C GLU A 140 -15.16 -6.12 -3.62
N LEU A 141 -15.19 -4.91 -4.20
CA LEU A 141 -14.08 -4.41 -5.00
C LEU A 141 -12.82 -4.15 -4.17
N LEU A 142 -12.97 -3.56 -2.98
CA LEU A 142 -11.84 -3.29 -2.09
C LEU A 142 -11.14 -4.59 -1.70
N LEU A 143 -11.91 -5.63 -1.35
CA LEU A 143 -11.37 -6.93 -1.00
C LEU A 143 -10.73 -7.65 -2.19
N LYS A 144 -11.10 -7.36 -3.44
CA LYS A 144 -10.39 -7.92 -4.62
C LYS A 144 -9.01 -7.31 -4.86
N ARG A 145 -8.66 -6.18 -4.25
CA ARG A 145 -7.40 -5.50 -4.51
C ARG A 145 -6.23 -6.16 -3.76
N ASP A 146 -5.14 -6.38 -4.50
CA ASP A 146 -3.85 -6.84 -3.95
C ASP A 146 -3.05 -5.72 -3.28
N ASP A 147 -3.28 -4.47 -3.67
CA ASP A 147 -2.54 -3.30 -3.18
C ASP A 147 -3.22 -2.57 -2.00
N LEU A 148 -4.32 -3.13 -1.47
CA LEU A 148 -4.95 -2.68 -0.22
C LEU A 148 -4.07 -3.08 0.98
N LEU A 149 -3.07 -2.26 1.32
CA LEU A 149 -2.05 -2.54 2.35
C LEU A 149 -2.63 -2.63 3.78
N LEU A 150 -3.29 -3.73 4.09
CA LEU A 150 -3.79 -4.10 5.41
C LEU A 150 -3.42 -5.54 5.69
N ASP A 151 -3.07 -5.83 6.93
CA ASP A 151 -2.99 -7.20 7.42
C ASP A 151 -4.32 -7.94 7.17
N GLU A 152 -4.25 -9.18 6.73
CA GLU A 152 -5.46 -9.99 6.45
C GLU A 152 -6.34 -10.15 7.70
N VAL A 153 -5.73 -10.21 8.88
CA VAL A 153 -6.49 -10.26 10.14
C VAL A 153 -7.27 -8.96 10.39
N VAL A 154 -6.70 -7.80 10.03
CA VAL A 154 -7.40 -6.50 10.14
C VAL A 154 -8.55 -6.45 9.16
N VAL A 155 -8.36 -6.96 7.94
CA VAL A 155 -9.42 -7.05 6.93
C VAL A 155 -10.57 -7.94 7.45
N TRP A 156 -10.25 -9.12 7.99
CA TRP A 156 -11.22 -10.05 8.57
C TRP A 156 -12.00 -9.42 9.74
N ASP A 157 -11.30 -8.82 10.71
CA ASP A 157 -11.93 -8.18 11.88
C ASP A 157 -12.93 -7.09 11.44
N ASN A 158 -12.58 -6.29 10.43
CA ASN A 158 -13.45 -5.24 9.92
C ASN A 158 -14.63 -5.80 9.11
N LEU A 159 -14.45 -6.88 8.36
CA LEU A 159 -15.53 -7.59 7.68
C LEU A 159 -16.55 -8.17 8.68
N ILE A 160 -16.08 -8.73 9.79
CA ILE A 160 -16.94 -9.20 10.88
C ILE A 160 -17.72 -8.03 11.50
N LYS A 161 -17.05 -6.93 11.86
CA LYS A 161 -17.72 -5.71 12.38
C LYS A 161 -18.78 -5.19 11.41
N TRP A 162 -18.46 -5.15 10.11
CA TRP A 162 -19.40 -4.76 9.06
C TRP A 162 -20.62 -5.69 9.04
N SER A 163 -20.44 -7.01 9.13
CA SER A 163 -21.56 -7.95 9.15
C SER A 163 -22.50 -7.75 10.34
N PHE A 164 -21.96 -7.47 11.53
CA PHE A 164 -22.77 -7.10 12.70
C PHE A 164 -23.52 -5.78 12.51
N ALA A 165 -22.90 -4.78 11.88
CA ALA A 165 -23.55 -3.52 11.57
C ALA A 165 -24.70 -3.66 10.55
N ARG A 166 -24.76 -4.77 9.80
CA ARG A 166 -25.89 -5.10 8.91
C ARG A 166 -27.00 -5.87 9.62
N HIS A 167 -26.69 -6.55 10.72
CA HIS A 167 -27.66 -7.33 11.49
C HIS A 167 -27.63 -6.97 12.98
N PRO A 168 -28.09 -5.76 13.38
CA PRO A 168 -27.99 -5.29 14.77
C PRO A 168 -28.74 -6.13 15.80
N SER A 169 -29.71 -6.94 15.37
CA SER A 169 -30.48 -7.84 16.22
C SER A 169 -29.73 -9.13 16.59
N ILE A 170 -28.63 -9.45 15.89
CA ILE A 170 -27.82 -10.64 16.16
C ILE A 170 -26.88 -10.37 17.33
N GLN A 171 -26.83 -11.29 18.28
CA GLN A 171 -25.99 -11.16 19.46
C GLN A 171 -24.50 -11.12 19.09
N GLN A 172 -23.67 -10.33 19.78
CA GLN A 172 -22.23 -10.31 19.49
C GLN A 172 -21.51 -11.60 19.92
N ASN A 173 -22.03 -12.31 20.93
CA ASN A 173 -21.41 -13.53 21.43
C ASN A 173 -21.78 -14.74 20.55
N VAL A 174 -20.87 -15.12 19.65
CA VAL A 174 -21.04 -16.22 18.69
C VAL A 174 -21.39 -17.56 19.35
N LYS A 175 -20.92 -17.82 20.57
CA LYS A 175 -21.20 -19.07 21.29
C LYS A 175 -22.67 -19.23 21.67
N LYS A 176 -23.46 -18.14 21.63
CA LYS A 176 -24.89 -18.13 21.98
C LYS A 176 -25.81 -18.17 20.76
N TRP A 177 -25.26 -18.24 19.55
CA TRP A 177 -26.07 -18.13 18.34
C TRP A 177 -26.95 -19.35 18.12
N ASN A 178 -28.17 -19.09 17.65
CA ASN A 178 -29.07 -20.11 17.15
C ASN A 178 -28.79 -20.40 15.65
N LYS A 179 -29.43 -21.45 15.11
CA LYS A 179 -29.23 -21.87 13.71
C LYS A 179 -29.62 -20.80 12.69
N GLU A 180 -30.61 -19.96 12.99
CA GLU A 180 -31.07 -18.90 12.10
C GLU A 180 -30.07 -17.75 12.04
N GLU A 181 -29.57 -17.30 13.20
CA GLU A 181 -28.53 -16.27 13.31
C GLU A 181 -27.27 -16.67 12.53
N ILE A 182 -26.80 -17.92 12.71
CA ILE A 182 -25.66 -18.45 11.95
C ILE A 182 -25.96 -18.43 10.44
N THR A 183 -27.16 -18.80 10.03
CA THR A 183 -27.54 -18.85 8.60
C THR A 183 -27.57 -17.45 7.98
N ILE A 184 -28.09 -16.44 8.70
CA ILE A 184 -28.11 -15.04 8.23
C ILE A 184 -26.69 -14.52 8.04
N MET A 185 -25.83 -14.70 9.04
CA MET A 185 -24.45 -14.21 9.00
C MET A 185 -23.63 -14.95 7.93
N ARG A 186 -23.80 -16.27 7.81
CA ARG A 186 -23.15 -17.06 6.76
C ARG A 186 -23.52 -16.56 5.37
N ARG A 187 -24.82 -16.33 5.10
CA ARG A 187 -25.28 -15.79 3.80
C ARG A 187 -24.69 -14.41 3.51
N THR A 188 -24.58 -13.57 4.54
CA THR A 188 -24.02 -12.21 4.43
C THR A 188 -22.55 -12.23 4.07
N LEU A 189 -21.78 -13.15 4.64
CA LEU A 189 -20.33 -13.25 4.44
C LEU A 189 -19.92 -14.13 3.26
N HIS A 190 -20.80 -15.01 2.80
CA HIS A 190 -20.51 -16.04 1.79
C HIS A 190 -19.72 -15.53 0.59
N LYS A 191 -20.14 -14.40 0.02
CA LYS A 191 -19.49 -13.83 -1.17
C LYS A 191 -18.13 -13.15 -0.91
N PHE A 192 -17.85 -12.81 0.35
CA PHE A 192 -16.60 -12.17 0.76
C PHE A 192 -15.56 -13.16 1.26
N ASN A 193 -15.99 -14.32 1.79
CA ASN A 193 -15.10 -15.40 2.22
C ASN A 193 -13.99 -15.73 1.21
N PRO A 194 -14.25 -15.93 -0.10
CA PRO A 194 -13.17 -16.24 -1.06
C PRO A 194 -12.23 -15.06 -1.34
N LEU A 195 -12.54 -13.84 -0.87
CA LEU A 195 -11.73 -12.63 -1.04
C LEU A 195 -10.80 -12.39 0.18
N ILE A 196 -10.93 -13.18 1.24
CA ILE A 196 -10.05 -13.12 2.40
C ILE A 196 -8.92 -14.12 2.21
N ARG A 197 -7.66 -13.65 2.34
CA ARG A 197 -6.49 -14.51 2.16
C ARG A 197 -6.12 -15.15 3.49
N PHE A 198 -6.97 -16.07 3.95
CA PHE A 198 -6.88 -16.67 5.29
C PHE A 198 -5.51 -17.32 5.58
N TYR A 199 -4.82 -17.84 4.57
CA TYR A 199 -3.50 -18.46 4.73
C TYR A 199 -2.39 -17.46 5.09
N HIS A 200 -2.63 -16.15 4.93
CA HIS A 200 -1.71 -15.11 5.38
C HIS A 200 -2.06 -14.56 6.77
N ILE A 201 -3.06 -15.13 7.47
CA ILE A 201 -3.35 -14.87 8.87
C ILE A 201 -2.42 -15.75 9.74
N THR A 202 -1.91 -15.20 10.85
CA THR A 202 -1.01 -15.96 11.74
C THR A 202 -1.80 -17.06 12.48
N SER A 203 -1.13 -18.13 12.93
CA SER A 203 -1.80 -19.17 13.72
C SER A 203 -2.40 -18.64 15.02
N GLU A 204 -1.76 -17.65 15.65
CA GLU A 204 -2.28 -16.99 16.85
C GLU A 204 -3.58 -16.21 16.54
N ASP A 205 -3.54 -15.35 15.52
CA ASP A 205 -4.71 -14.58 15.08
C ASP A 205 -5.84 -15.49 14.58
N PHE A 206 -5.51 -16.59 13.91
CA PHE A 206 -6.50 -17.57 13.48
C PHE A 206 -7.29 -18.11 14.67
N ILE A 207 -6.60 -18.57 15.73
CA ILE A 207 -7.25 -19.12 16.93
C ILE A 207 -8.09 -18.04 17.64
N LEU A 208 -7.57 -16.82 17.76
CA LEU A 208 -8.22 -15.77 18.54
C LEU A 208 -9.37 -15.08 17.79
N LYS A 209 -9.29 -14.95 16.47
CA LYS A 209 -10.16 -14.07 15.68
C LYS A 209 -10.91 -14.76 14.55
N VAL A 210 -10.41 -15.87 14.01
CA VAL A 210 -11.07 -16.61 12.91
C VAL A 210 -11.84 -17.82 13.44
N ASP A 211 -11.22 -18.67 14.27
CA ASP A 211 -11.82 -19.88 14.84
C ASP A 211 -13.16 -19.63 15.57
N PRO A 212 -13.34 -18.52 16.34
CA PRO A 212 -14.63 -18.23 16.97
C PRO A 212 -15.80 -18.10 15.98
N PHE A 213 -15.51 -17.79 14.72
CA PHE A 213 -16.47 -17.57 13.64
C PHE A 213 -16.48 -18.69 12.59
N LYS A 214 -15.78 -19.82 12.81
CA LYS A 214 -15.62 -20.88 11.82
C LYS A 214 -16.92 -21.43 11.24
N ALA A 215 -18.02 -21.39 12.00
CA ALA A 215 -19.35 -21.83 11.55
C ALA A 215 -19.92 -21.00 10.37
N LEU A 216 -19.30 -19.85 10.07
CA LEU A 216 -19.64 -18.94 8.97
C LEU A 216 -18.82 -19.21 7.70
N LEU A 217 -17.77 -20.03 7.81
CA LEU A 217 -16.92 -20.41 6.69
C LEU A 217 -17.39 -21.77 6.12
N PRO A 218 -17.19 -22.00 4.82
CA PRO A 218 -17.34 -23.31 4.22
C PRO A 218 -16.48 -24.38 4.91
N GLU A 219 -16.99 -25.61 5.04
CA GLU A 219 -16.31 -26.71 5.75
C GLU A 219 -14.94 -27.05 5.12
N ASP A 220 -14.85 -27.04 3.79
CA ASP A 220 -13.63 -27.28 3.04
C ASP A 220 -12.54 -26.22 3.33
N ILE A 221 -12.93 -24.95 3.49
CA ILE A 221 -12.00 -23.88 3.87
C ILE A 221 -11.49 -24.13 5.30
N ILE A 222 -12.37 -24.48 6.24
CA ILE A 222 -12.00 -24.72 7.63
C ILE A 222 -11.03 -25.90 7.77
N ASP A 223 -11.33 -27.03 7.14
CA ASP A 223 -10.49 -28.23 7.23
C ASP A 223 -9.09 -27.96 6.67
N ASN A 224 -9.01 -27.23 5.55
CA ASN A 224 -7.72 -26.83 4.97
C ASN A 224 -6.95 -25.84 5.86
N LEU A 225 -7.63 -24.86 6.48
CA LEU A 225 -6.99 -23.92 7.40
C LEU A 225 -6.49 -24.60 8.67
N LEU A 226 -7.27 -25.52 9.24
CA LEU A 226 -6.84 -26.32 10.39
C LEU A 226 -5.61 -27.16 10.03
N ALA A 227 -5.62 -27.83 8.87
CA ALA A 227 -4.47 -28.59 8.40
C ALA A 227 -3.23 -27.71 8.19
N PHE A 228 -3.40 -26.51 7.62
CA PHE A 228 -2.33 -25.54 7.41
C PHE A 228 -1.70 -25.10 8.73
N HIS A 229 -2.51 -24.69 9.71
CA HIS A 229 -2.01 -24.20 11.00
C HIS A 229 -1.46 -25.32 11.90
N MET A 230 -1.90 -26.57 11.73
CA MET A 230 -1.38 -27.73 12.48
C MET A 230 -0.11 -28.35 11.89
N ASN A 231 0.16 -28.15 10.60
CA ASN A 231 1.23 -28.85 9.89
C ASN A 231 2.28 -27.86 9.38
N SER A 232 3.31 -27.62 10.20
CA SER A 232 4.35 -26.60 9.95
C SER A 232 5.21 -26.83 8.69
N ASN A 233 5.08 -27.98 8.01
CA ASN A 233 6.05 -28.47 7.02
C ASN A 233 5.46 -28.87 5.65
N LYS A 234 4.24 -28.46 5.28
CA LYS A 234 3.74 -28.66 3.92
C LYS A 234 3.33 -27.34 3.28
N GLU A 235 3.97 -27.04 2.15
CA GLU A 235 3.47 -26.12 1.13
C GLU A 235 2.16 -26.68 0.58
N LEU A 236 1.09 -26.45 1.34
CA LEU A 236 -0.26 -26.53 0.83
C LEU A 236 -0.40 -25.35 -0.12
N ASN A 237 -0.19 -25.61 -1.41
CA ASN A 237 -0.30 -24.64 -2.51
C ASN A 237 -1.78 -24.26 -2.72
N ILE A 238 -2.45 -23.77 -1.66
CA ILE A 238 -3.90 -23.58 -1.62
C ILE A 238 -4.29 -22.11 -1.84
N ASP A 239 -3.45 -21.15 -1.45
CA ASP A 239 -3.74 -19.73 -1.72
C ASP A 239 -3.06 -19.26 -3.01
N LEU A 240 -3.87 -18.90 -4.00
CA LEU A 240 -3.40 -18.35 -5.27
C LEU A 240 -3.06 -16.86 -5.18
N HIS A 241 -3.45 -16.18 -4.11
CA HIS A 241 -3.28 -14.72 -3.99
C HIS A 241 -2.10 -14.35 -3.08
N PRO A 242 -1.26 -13.38 -3.50
CA PRO A 242 -0.20 -12.85 -2.65
C PRO A 242 -0.79 -12.09 -1.46
N PRO A 243 -0.07 -11.99 -0.31
CA PRO A 243 -0.54 -11.19 0.81
C PRO A 243 -0.71 -9.72 0.40
N ARG A 244 -1.80 -9.08 0.84
CA ARG A 244 -2.07 -7.64 0.60
C ARG A 244 -0.98 -6.74 1.18
N MET A 245 -0.40 -7.16 2.30
CA MET A 245 0.71 -6.47 2.94
C MET A 245 1.98 -7.33 2.82
N PRO A 246 3.02 -6.84 2.14
CA PRO A 246 4.30 -7.55 2.04
C PRO A 246 4.86 -7.82 3.43
N LYS A 247 5.11 -9.09 3.74
CA LYS A 247 5.78 -9.49 4.99
C LYS A 247 7.28 -9.59 4.74
N TYR A 248 8.05 -8.90 5.56
CA TYR A 248 9.51 -9.01 5.60
C TYR A 248 9.90 -9.80 6.84
N ASP A 249 10.83 -10.75 6.69
CA ASP A 249 11.42 -11.48 7.83
C ASP A 249 12.43 -10.57 8.55
N SER A 250 11.93 -9.57 9.27
CA SER A 250 12.74 -8.62 10.04
C SER A 250 12.10 -8.34 11.40
N ASN A 251 12.93 -8.41 12.45
CA ASN A 251 12.54 -8.02 13.80
C ASN A 251 12.91 -6.57 14.11
N ILE A 252 13.79 -5.96 13.30
CA ILE A 252 14.33 -4.62 13.54
C ILE A 252 13.53 -3.54 12.79
N ILE A 253 13.22 -3.78 11.51
CA ILE A 253 12.57 -2.82 10.62
C ILE A 253 11.33 -3.41 9.92
N ASN A 254 10.48 -2.56 9.36
CA ASN A 254 9.28 -2.95 8.61
C ASN A 254 9.35 -2.50 7.14
N GLY A 255 8.26 -2.72 6.38
CA GLY A 255 8.18 -2.38 4.96
C GLY A 255 8.53 -0.92 4.64
N SER A 256 8.15 0.03 5.49
CA SER A 256 8.42 1.46 5.26
C SER A 256 9.92 1.75 5.16
N TYR A 257 10.73 1.05 5.97
CA TYR A 257 12.19 1.15 5.89
C TYR A 257 12.72 0.58 4.58
N PHE A 258 12.26 -0.60 4.16
CA PHE A 258 12.69 -1.22 2.91
C PHE A 258 12.37 -0.34 1.69
N ALA A 259 11.27 0.42 1.71
CA ALA A 259 10.96 1.39 0.66
C ALA A 259 12.00 2.54 0.58
N ILE A 260 12.39 3.08 1.73
CA ILE A 260 13.41 4.12 1.81
C ILE A 260 14.77 3.59 1.35
N LEU A 261 15.17 2.43 1.87
CA LEU A 261 16.43 1.77 1.52
C LEU A 261 16.50 1.49 0.01
N SER A 262 15.38 1.07 -0.58
CA SER A 262 15.26 0.88 -2.05
C SER A 262 15.42 2.18 -2.83
N SER A 263 14.87 3.28 -2.32
CA SER A 263 15.02 4.60 -2.93
C SER A 263 16.49 5.03 -2.94
N TRP A 264 17.22 4.75 -1.86
CA TRP A 264 18.64 5.07 -1.74
C TRP A 264 19.55 4.18 -2.59
N ILE A 265 19.21 2.90 -2.79
CA ILE A 265 19.94 2.02 -3.74
C ILE A 265 19.94 2.64 -5.14
N GLU A 266 18.79 3.17 -5.60
CA GLU A 266 18.68 3.84 -6.91
C GLU A 266 19.06 5.33 -6.89
N LYS A 267 19.59 5.84 -5.77
CA LYS A 267 19.94 7.26 -5.55
C LYS A 267 18.79 8.23 -5.87
N LYS A 268 17.56 7.81 -5.56
CA LYS A 268 16.34 8.60 -5.69
C LYS A 268 16.05 9.38 -4.40
N ASN A 269 15.07 10.27 -4.49
CA ASN A 269 14.54 10.96 -3.31
C ASN A 269 14.05 9.95 -2.27
N HIS A 270 14.20 10.31 -1.00
CA HIS A 270 13.98 9.43 0.15
C HIS A 270 12.62 8.69 0.16
N PHE A 271 11.54 9.32 -0.31
CA PHE A 271 10.19 8.75 -0.41
C PHE A 271 9.76 8.43 -1.85
N TYR A 272 10.72 8.12 -2.73
CA TYR A 272 10.41 7.79 -4.12
C TYR A 272 9.61 6.48 -4.21
N TYR A 273 10.05 5.46 -3.46
CA TYR A 273 9.28 4.25 -3.25
C TYR A 273 8.49 4.32 -1.94
N ASN A 274 7.41 3.56 -1.91
CA ASN A 274 6.61 3.21 -0.75
C ASN A 274 6.46 1.67 -0.70
N GLU A 275 5.77 1.16 0.32
CA GLU A 275 5.62 -0.28 0.57
C GLU A 275 5.00 -1.08 -0.58
N ARG A 276 4.29 -0.44 -1.52
CA ARG A 276 3.68 -1.11 -2.67
C ARG A 276 4.61 -1.35 -3.83
N ASN A 277 5.50 -0.40 -4.06
CA ASN A 277 6.26 -0.33 -5.30
C ASN A 277 7.76 -0.56 -5.06
N ILE A 278 8.10 -1.26 -3.97
CA ILE A 278 9.46 -1.70 -3.66
C ILE A 278 9.96 -2.61 -4.81
N PRO A 279 11.00 -2.20 -5.56
CA PRO A 279 11.48 -2.92 -6.74
C PRO A 279 12.46 -4.05 -6.41
N TYR A 280 12.69 -4.31 -5.12
CA TYR A 280 13.61 -5.33 -4.63
C TYR A 280 12.91 -6.33 -3.69
N ASN A 281 13.39 -7.56 -3.71
CA ASN A 281 13.18 -8.55 -2.67
C ASN A 281 14.32 -8.46 -1.66
N PHE A 282 13.98 -8.42 -0.38
CA PHE A 282 14.93 -8.41 0.74
C PHE A 282 14.84 -9.76 1.46
N ASN A 283 15.73 -10.68 1.11
CA ASN A 283 15.71 -12.04 1.66
C ASN A 283 16.65 -12.10 2.87
N LEU A 284 16.14 -12.38 4.06
CA LEU A 284 16.99 -12.48 5.26
C LEU A 284 18.00 -13.62 5.11
N LEU A 285 19.29 -13.29 5.16
CA LEU A 285 20.39 -14.27 5.13
C LEU A 285 20.84 -14.64 6.54
N TYR A 286 20.92 -13.64 7.41
CA TYR A 286 21.56 -13.74 8.72
C TYR A 286 20.86 -12.83 9.72
N ARG A 287 20.63 -13.33 10.93
CA ARG A 287 20.19 -12.57 12.10
C ARG A 287 21.02 -13.03 13.29
N ALA A 288 21.71 -12.11 13.98
CA ALA A 288 22.66 -12.48 15.02
C ALA A 288 22.00 -13.28 16.15
N SER A 289 20.80 -12.87 16.59
CA SER A 289 20.03 -13.60 17.62
C SER A 289 19.60 -15.02 17.21
N ARG A 290 19.58 -15.36 15.92
CA ARG A 290 19.20 -16.68 15.39
C ARG A 290 20.42 -17.53 15.00
N ASP A 291 21.38 -16.92 14.32
CA ASP A 291 22.45 -17.61 13.62
C ASP A 291 23.80 -17.57 14.36
N GLY A 292 23.89 -16.86 15.51
CA GLY A 292 25.13 -16.60 16.23
C GLY A 292 25.70 -15.22 15.88
N ASP A 293 26.60 -14.67 16.69
CA ASP A 293 27.14 -13.31 16.58
C ASP A 293 28.65 -13.29 16.28
N THR A 294 29.14 -14.28 15.51
CA THR A 294 30.57 -14.35 15.15
C THR A 294 30.82 -13.98 13.69
N HIS A 295 32.05 -13.53 13.37
CA HIS A 295 32.47 -13.32 11.99
C HIS A 295 32.43 -14.63 11.17
N THR A 296 32.64 -15.77 11.82
CA THR A 296 32.55 -17.09 11.18
C THR A 296 31.11 -17.38 10.72
N ASP A 297 30.11 -17.13 11.58
CA ASP A 297 28.69 -17.33 11.23
C ASP A 297 28.26 -16.39 10.10
N PHE A 298 28.73 -15.14 10.13
CA PHE A 298 28.55 -14.17 9.04
C PHE A 298 29.07 -14.72 7.71
N HIS A 299 30.33 -15.13 7.64
CA HIS A 299 30.92 -15.62 6.38
C HIS A 299 30.22 -16.86 5.85
N ILE A 300 29.81 -17.79 6.72
CA ILE A 300 29.06 -18.99 6.32
C ILE A 300 27.73 -18.62 5.63
N LYS A 301 27.06 -17.57 6.09
CA LYS A 301 25.71 -17.18 5.62
C LYS A 301 25.74 -16.17 4.48
N CYS A 302 26.67 -15.22 4.49
CA CYS A 302 26.63 -14.01 3.67
C CYS A 302 27.62 -13.98 2.50
N ASP A 303 28.68 -14.79 2.52
CA ASP A 303 29.64 -14.81 1.41
C ASP A 303 29.01 -15.25 0.09
N LYS A 304 29.37 -14.57 -1.01
CA LYS A 304 28.93 -14.86 -2.39
C LYS A 304 27.41 -14.85 -2.59
N LYS A 305 26.68 -14.03 -1.82
CA LYS A 305 25.22 -13.89 -1.91
C LYS A 305 24.78 -12.69 -2.78
N GLY A 306 25.70 -11.98 -3.42
CA GLY A 306 25.44 -10.76 -4.16
C GLY A 306 25.30 -9.55 -3.24
N ALA A 307 24.57 -8.55 -3.71
CA ALA A 307 24.33 -7.32 -2.96
C ALA A 307 23.57 -7.59 -1.66
N THR A 308 23.97 -6.90 -0.60
CA THR A 308 23.39 -7.08 0.74
C THR A 308 23.07 -5.75 1.42
N MET A 309 22.03 -5.78 2.26
CA MET A 309 21.62 -4.69 3.14
C MET A 309 21.81 -5.14 4.58
N VAL A 310 22.64 -4.41 5.34
CA VAL A 310 22.89 -4.64 6.76
C VAL A 310 22.05 -3.66 7.57
N VAL A 311 21.35 -4.16 8.58
CA VAL A 311 20.47 -3.39 9.48
C VAL A 311 20.83 -3.72 10.92
N ILE A 312 21.13 -2.71 11.73
CA ILE A 312 21.67 -2.86 13.07
C ILE A 312 20.82 -2.05 14.04
N LYS A 313 20.40 -2.69 15.13
CA LYS A 313 19.68 -2.05 16.22
C LYS A 313 20.65 -1.70 17.34
N ILE A 314 20.85 -0.41 17.60
CA ILE A 314 21.75 0.03 18.68
C ILE A 314 21.08 -0.23 20.02
N LYS A 315 21.85 -0.80 20.96
CA LYS A 315 21.39 -1.11 22.31
C LYS A 315 21.03 0.14 23.09
N ASP A 316 20.00 0.03 23.94
CA ASP A 316 19.50 1.11 24.81
C ASP A 316 19.11 2.41 24.07
N SER A 317 18.79 2.30 22.77
CA SER A 317 18.47 3.45 21.91
C SER A 317 17.39 3.08 20.90
N GLU A 318 16.61 4.05 20.43
CA GLU A 318 15.72 3.84 19.27
C GLU A 318 16.47 3.80 17.93
N GLN A 319 17.74 4.18 17.92
CA GLN A 319 18.54 4.35 16.72
C GLN A 319 18.74 3.04 15.94
N ILE A 320 18.59 3.12 14.63
CA ILE A 320 18.86 2.04 13.67
C ILE A 320 19.91 2.54 12.69
N VAL A 321 20.97 1.76 12.49
CA VAL A 321 22.07 2.08 11.56
C VAL A 321 22.31 0.91 10.62
N GLY A 322 23.10 1.12 9.58
CA GLY A 322 23.42 0.03 8.68
C GLY A 322 24.08 0.50 7.40
N GLY A 323 24.20 -0.41 6.44
CA GLY A 323 24.86 -0.14 5.18
C GLY A 323 24.45 -1.09 4.07
N TYR A 324 24.56 -0.60 2.85
CA TYR A 324 24.35 -1.38 1.63
C TYR A 324 25.69 -1.68 0.98
N ASN A 325 25.96 -2.96 0.74
CA ASN A 325 27.09 -3.41 -0.05
C ASN A 325 26.56 -3.93 -1.41
N PRO A 326 26.91 -3.30 -2.55
CA PRO A 326 26.50 -3.77 -3.88
C PRO A 326 27.32 -4.98 -4.38
N LEU A 327 28.38 -5.38 -3.67
CA LEU A 327 29.32 -6.43 -4.05
C LEU A 327 29.10 -7.72 -3.24
N ASP A 328 29.71 -8.81 -3.71
CA ASP A 328 29.81 -10.07 -2.97
C ASP A 328 30.78 -9.98 -1.79
N TRP A 329 30.31 -10.30 -0.59
CA TRP A 329 31.20 -10.60 0.53
C TRP A 329 32.08 -11.82 0.24
N ASN A 330 33.32 -11.76 0.69
CA ASN A 330 34.31 -12.84 0.61
C ASN A 330 35.43 -12.61 1.63
N SER A 331 36.33 -13.59 1.76
CA SER A 331 37.47 -13.56 2.68
C SER A 331 38.82 -13.32 1.98
N SER A 332 38.87 -12.48 0.94
CA SER A 332 40.10 -12.23 0.17
C SER A 332 41.18 -11.41 0.91
N ASN A 333 40.86 -10.86 2.08
CA ASN A 333 41.71 -9.98 2.87
C ASN A 333 42.15 -8.69 2.15
N LEU A 334 41.22 -8.10 1.40
CA LEU A 334 41.46 -6.89 0.61
C LEU A 334 40.42 -5.80 0.89
N TRP A 335 40.85 -4.58 0.63
CA TRP A 335 39.98 -3.42 0.53
C TRP A 335 39.52 -3.22 -0.92
N VAL A 336 38.24 -2.87 -1.11
CA VAL A 336 37.66 -2.62 -2.43
C VAL A 336 36.87 -1.31 -2.43
N SER A 337 36.92 -0.59 -3.56
CA SER A 337 36.07 0.58 -3.79
C SER A 337 34.66 0.14 -4.18
N ALA A 338 33.64 0.76 -3.59
CA ALA A 338 32.24 0.51 -3.90
C ALA A 338 31.47 1.82 -3.96
N LYS A 339 31.50 2.50 -5.11
CA LYS A 339 30.85 3.81 -5.34
C LYS A 339 29.36 3.83 -4.99
N ASP A 340 28.67 2.71 -5.21
CA ASP A 340 27.23 2.58 -5.00
C ASP A 340 26.89 2.04 -3.60
N SER A 341 27.91 1.78 -2.77
CA SER A 341 27.70 1.50 -1.36
C SER A 341 27.32 2.77 -0.60
N PHE A 342 26.53 2.61 0.46
CA PHE A 342 26.19 3.69 1.38
C PHE A 342 26.00 3.17 2.79
N LEU A 343 26.15 4.07 3.76
CA LEU A 343 25.71 3.90 5.14
C LEU A 343 24.43 4.69 5.37
N PHE A 344 23.63 4.26 6.34
CA PHE A 344 22.45 4.99 6.76
C PHE A 344 22.26 5.01 8.27
N SER A 345 21.46 5.96 8.75
CA SER A 345 21.04 6.05 10.14
C SER A 345 19.64 6.64 10.28
N PHE A 346 18.84 6.03 11.13
CA PHE A 346 17.54 6.50 11.60
C PHE A 346 17.65 6.81 13.08
N THR A 347 17.30 8.03 13.50
CA THR A 347 17.50 8.46 14.89
C THR A 347 16.43 7.88 15.82
N GLU A 348 15.19 7.84 15.33
CA GLU A 348 14.00 7.38 16.08
C GLU A 348 13.26 6.34 15.24
N LYS A 349 12.75 5.28 15.88
CA LYS A 349 12.16 4.13 15.17
C LYS A 349 10.89 4.49 14.40
N ASN A 350 10.16 5.51 14.84
CA ASN A 350 8.88 5.90 14.24
C ASN A 350 8.95 7.19 13.41
N ASN A 351 10.11 7.83 13.32
CA ASN A 351 10.30 9.09 12.60
C ASN A 351 11.26 8.94 11.42
N LEU A 352 10.71 8.48 10.31
CA LEU A 352 11.46 8.24 9.06
C LEU A 352 11.98 9.54 8.42
N GLN A 353 11.45 10.72 8.77
CA GLN A 353 11.94 12.00 8.25
C GLN A 353 13.35 12.35 8.76
N SER A 354 13.75 11.78 9.90
CA SER A 354 15.07 12.01 10.51
C SER A 354 16.21 11.22 9.84
N ALA A 355 15.87 10.40 8.86
CA ALA A 355 16.77 9.44 8.25
C ALA A 355 17.85 10.10 7.40
N LYS A 356 19.07 9.58 7.51
CA LYS A 356 20.25 10.09 6.81
C LYS A 356 20.91 8.96 6.03
N VAL A 357 21.43 9.30 4.85
CA VAL A 357 22.22 8.41 3.99
C VAL A 357 23.53 9.07 3.64
N GLY A 358 24.60 8.28 3.65
CA GLY A 358 25.94 8.68 3.30
C GLY A 358 26.52 7.73 2.26
N TYR A 359 26.67 8.18 1.01
CA TYR A 359 27.26 7.38 -0.05
C TYR A 359 28.78 7.32 0.09
N SER A 360 29.37 6.21 -0.36
CA SER A 360 30.83 6.06 -0.39
C SER A 360 31.48 7.21 -1.18
N ASN A 361 32.58 7.72 -0.64
CA ASN A 361 33.48 8.68 -1.29
C ASN A 361 34.23 8.06 -2.49
N ASN A 362 33.93 6.80 -2.84
CA ASN A 362 34.56 6.03 -3.92
C ASN A 362 36.08 5.91 -3.75
N ASN A 363 36.53 5.84 -2.49
CA ASN A 363 37.92 5.53 -2.18
C ASN A 363 38.13 4.00 -2.19
N LYS A 364 39.38 3.56 -2.23
CA LYS A 364 39.72 2.13 -2.25
C LYS A 364 39.40 1.37 -0.97
N TYR A 365 38.90 2.04 0.08
CA TYR A 365 38.66 1.51 1.42
C TYR A 365 37.16 1.49 1.76
N SER A 366 36.28 1.33 0.76
CA SER A 366 34.82 1.37 1.01
C SER A 366 34.34 0.09 1.68
N ILE A 367 34.76 -1.07 1.17
CA ILE A 367 34.35 -2.38 1.66
C ILE A 367 35.59 -3.22 1.98
N GLY A 368 35.61 -3.86 3.15
CA GLY A 368 36.66 -4.78 3.57
C GLY A 368 36.22 -6.23 3.46
N PHE A 369 37.07 -7.09 2.89
CA PHE A 369 36.84 -8.53 2.72
C PHE A 369 37.74 -9.37 3.64
N PHE A 370 37.83 -8.98 4.91
CA PHE A 370 38.74 -9.60 5.88
C PHE A 370 38.14 -10.86 6.50
N SER A 371 38.92 -11.94 6.55
CA SER A 371 38.47 -13.26 7.03
C SER A 371 38.21 -13.30 8.54
N ASP A 372 38.79 -12.38 9.29
CA ASP A 372 38.68 -12.24 10.75
C ASP A 372 37.67 -11.15 11.17
N HIS A 373 36.97 -10.55 10.21
CA HIS A 373 35.93 -9.53 10.44
C HIS A 373 34.58 -10.02 9.94
N GLY A 374 33.49 -9.46 10.46
CA GLY A 374 32.17 -9.62 9.88
C GLY A 374 31.93 -8.58 8.79
N VAL A 375 30.88 -7.78 8.98
CA VAL A 375 30.55 -6.64 8.12
C VAL A 375 31.65 -5.57 8.19
N VAL A 376 32.10 -5.04 7.05
CA VAL A 376 33.09 -3.94 7.02
C VAL A 376 32.73 -2.89 5.96
N PHE A 377 32.34 -1.69 6.41
CA PHE A 377 32.15 -0.48 5.61
C PHE A 377 33.19 0.57 6.01
N GLY A 378 34.35 0.49 5.37
CA GLY A 378 35.51 1.31 5.73
C GLY A 378 35.87 1.19 7.21
N THR A 379 36.41 2.28 7.75
CA THR A 379 36.56 2.46 9.21
C THR A 379 35.30 3.06 9.84
N ASP A 380 34.29 3.38 9.03
CA ASP A 380 33.08 4.10 9.41
C ASP A 380 32.04 3.21 10.11
N LEU A 381 32.00 1.91 9.77
CA LEU A 381 31.14 0.91 10.43
C LEU A 381 31.65 -0.51 10.17
N TYR A 382 32.06 -1.24 11.20
CA TYR A 382 32.48 -2.64 11.03
C TYR A 382 32.28 -3.51 12.28
N PHE A 383 32.27 -4.83 12.07
CA PHE A 383 32.11 -5.84 13.10
C PHE A 383 33.40 -6.64 13.30
N TYR A 384 33.96 -6.61 14.50
CA TYR A 384 35.22 -7.29 14.83
C TYR A 384 35.22 -7.73 16.30
N GLU A 385 35.68 -8.97 16.55
CA GLU A 385 35.76 -9.56 17.89
C GLU A 385 34.46 -9.42 18.71
N GLY A 386 33.32 -9.70 18.10
CA GLY A 386 32.02 -9.67 18.77
C GLY A 386 31.47 -8.26 19.03
N ASN A 387 32.14 -7.21 18.57
CA ASN A 387 31.77 -5.82 18.83
C ASN A 387 31.59 -5.03 17.54
N TRP A 388 30.72 -4.01 17.58
CA TRP A 388 30.59 -3.04 16.51
C TRP A 388 31.50 -1.84 16.76
N HIS A 389 32.16 -1.38 15.70
CA HIS A 389 33.14 -0.32 15.73
C HIS A 389 32.83 0.75 14.68
N SER A 390 33.16 2.00 14.99
CA SER A 390 33.13 3.12 14.05
C SER A 390 34.20 4.14 14.46
N TYR A 391 35.27 4.25 13.68
CA TYR A 391 36.36 5.20 13.95
C TYR A 391 36.15 6.49 13.16
N ARG A 392 36.41 7.61 13.84
CA ARG A 392 36.17 8.97 13.32
C ARG A 392 37.48 9.70 12.95
N ASP A 393 38.44 9.00 12.36
CA ASP A 393 39.73 9.57 11.92
C ASP A 393 39.63 10.20 10.51
N ASP A 394 40.51 11.14 10.16
CA ASP A 394 40.41 12.04 9.00
C ASP A 394 40.25 11.38 7.60
N THR A 395 40.39 10.06 7.47
CA THR A 395 40.23 9.31 6.20
C THR A 395 38.93 8.52 6.14
N HIS A 396 37.78 9.20 6.11
CA HIS A 396 36.47 8.53 6.07
C HIS A 396 36.12 8.03 4.65
N SER A 397 35.63 6.80 4.56
CA SER A 397 35.08 6.25 3.32
C SER A 397 33.64 6.69 3.09
N TYR A 398 32.94 7.07 4.16
CA TYR A 398 31.55 7.55 4.12
C TYR A 398 31.40 8.87 4.88
N PRO A 399 30.44 9.74 4.52
CA PRO A 399 30.20 10.98 5.25
C PRO A 399 29.58 10.71 6.62
N LYS A 400 29.75 11.66 7.56
CA LYS A 400 29.20 11.57 8.91
C LYS A 400 27.67 11.66 8.88
N ILE A 401 27.01 10.55 9.22
CA ILE A 401 25.54 10.47 9.29
C ILE A 401 24.97 10.30 10.70
N GLY A 402 25.82 10.16 11.71
CA GLY A 402 25.38 10.06 13.12
C GLY A 402 25.46 8.67 13.74
N ILE A 403 26.24 7.76 13.15
CA ILE A 403 26.61 6.48 13.77
C ILE A 403 27.45 6.77 15.04
N PRO A 404 27.22 6.06 16.17
CA PRO A 404 28.05 6.18 17.38
C PRO A 404 29.52 5.95 17.04
N GLY A 405 30.42 6.73 17.65
CA GLY A 405 31.86 6.54 17.45
C GLY A 405 32.45 5.56 18.47
N LYS A 406 33.61 5.00 18.13
CA LYS A 406 34.35 3.94 18.86
C LYS A 406 33.57 2.62 18.86
N ILE A 407 33.68 1.87 19.94
CA ILE A 407 32.97 0.61 20.17
C ILE A 407 31.58 0.92 20.69
N PHE A 408 30.57 0.23 20.17
CA PHE A 408 29.19 0.32 20.68
C PHE A 408 28.51 -1.05 20.66
N GLU A 409 27.55 -1.22 21.56
CA GLU A 409 26.75 -2.44 21.69
C GLU A 409 25.46 -2.34 20.86
N VAL A 410 24.95 -3.50 20.47
CA VAL A 410 23.75 -3.64 19.64
C VAL A 410 22.80 -4.64 20.30
N ASP A 411 21.49 -4.43 20.14
CA ASP A 411 20.49 -5.42 20.59
C ASP A 411 20.47 -6.62 19.65
N ASP A 412 20.52 -6.37 18.34
CA ASP A 412 20.55 -7.38 17.27
C ASP A 412 21.00 -6.72 15.95
N PHE A 413 21.36 -7.54 14.96
CA PHE A 413 21.54 -7.08 13.58
C PHE A 413 21.12 -8.15 12.56
N GLU A 414 20.62 -7.69 11.42
CA GLU A 414 20.06 -8.48 10.34
C GLU A 414 20.75 -8.13 9.02
N ILE A 415 20.97 -9.13 8.17
CA ILE A 415 21.58 -8.96 6.85
C ILE A 415 20.67 -9.59 5.80
N PHE A 416 20.26 -8.79 4.84
CA PHE A 416 19.36 -9.17 3.76
C PHE A 416 20.10 -9.24 2.44
N GLN A 417 19.87 -10.28 1.67
CA GLN A 417 20.16 -10.29 0.24
C GLN A 417 19.22 -9.32 -0.47
N VAL A 418 19.74 -8.52 -1.39
CA VAL A 418 18.95 -7.58 -2.19
C VAL A 418 18.90 -8.08 -3.63
N VAL A 419 17.71 -8.50 -4.07
CA VAL A 419 17.47 -9.02 -5.42
C VAL A 419 16.45 -8.15 -6.14
N LYS A 420 16.76 -7.66 -7.34
CA LYS A 420 15.80 -6.88 -8.14
C LYS A 420 14.64 -7.78 -8.61
N LYS A 421 13.40 -7.30 -8.48
CA LYS A 421 12.18 -8.00 -8.91
C LYS A 421 12.06 -8.08 -10.42
#